data_AF-A0A498FZT4-F1
#
_entry.id   AF-A0A498FZT4-F1
#
_cell.length_a   1.000
_cell.length_b   1.000
_cell.length_c   1.000
_cell.angle_alpha   90.00
_cell.angle_beta   90.00
_cell.angle_gamma   90.00
#
_symmetry.space_group_name_H-M   'P 1'
#
loop_
_entity.id
_entity.type
_entity.pdbx_description
1 polymer ?
#
loop_
_entity_poly.entity_id
_entity_poly.type
_entity_poly.pdbx_seq_one_letter_code
_entity_poly.pdbx_strand_id
1 'polypeptide(L)'
;MNWRYEHTALALCTLAFTGTMVARLVVSPLVPEITARFGVTNGTVGLALSGMWLTYALAQFPSGVLGDRYGERRVILAAVGATAVASVLLAASPSML
;
A
#
# COMPACT_ATOMS: atom_id res chain seq x y z
N MET A 1 -18.34 -28.86 9.09
CA MET A 1 -17.76 -27.63 8.49
C MET A 1 -16.31 -27.91 8.16
N ASN A 2 -16.03 -28.40 6.95
CA ASN A 2 -14.67 -28.80 6.55
C ASN A 2 -13.90 -27.57 6.05
N TRP A 3 -13.50 -26.73 7.00
CA TRP A 3 -12.71 -25.53 6.69
C TRP A 3 -11.30 -25.96 6.29
N ARG A 4 -11.08 -26.16 4.99
CA ARG A 4 -9.77 -26.52 4.44
C ARG A 4 -8.81 -25.33 4.56
N TYR A 5 -7.54 -25.63 4.84
CA TYR A 5 -6.46 -24.65 4.93
C TYR A 5 -6.41 -23.71 3.71
N GLU A 6 -6.71 -24.23 2.52
CA GLU A 6 -6.84 -23.48 1.27
C GLU A 6 -7.83 -22.32 1.36
N HIS A 7 -9.01 -22.52 1.95
CA HIS A 7 -10.01 -21.45 2.11
C HIS A 7 -9.55 -20.37 3.09
N THR A 8 -8.82 -20.75 4.14
CA THR A 8 -8.24 -19.79 5.09
C THR A 8 -7.17 -18.94 4.42
N ALA A 9 -6.28 -19.57 3.67
CA ALA A 9 -5.23 -18.86 2.93
C ALA A 9 -5.83 -17.90 1.90
N LEU A 10 -6.85 -18.35 1.17
CA LEU A 10 -7.50 -17.53 0.15
C LEU A 10 -8.23 -16.33 0.77
N ALA A 11 -8.93 -16.52 1.89
CA ALA A 11 -9.57 -15.45 2.64
C ALA A 11 -8.55 -14.43 3.16
N LEU A 12 -7.42 -14.88 3.73
CA LEU A 12 -6.36 -14.00 4.22
C LEU A 12 -5.69 -13.21 3.09
N CYS A 13 -5.38 -13.84 1.96
CA CYS A 13 -4.83 -13.16 0.80
C CYS A 13 -5.82 -12.13 0.23
N THR A 14 -7.10 -12.47 0.22
CA THR A 14 -8.16 -11.54 -0.23
C THR A 14 -8.23 -10.33 0.68
N LEU A 15 -8.27 -10.53 2.01
CA LEU A 15 -8.28 -9.44 2.99
C LEU A 15 -7.02 -8.56 2.89
N ALA A 16 -5.84 -9.17 2.73
CA ALA A 16 -4.58 -8.46 2.54
C ALA A 16 -4.61 -7.59 1.27
N PHE A 17 -5.09 -8.15 0.16
CA PHE A 17 -5.23 -7.42 -1.10
C PHE A 17 -6.24 -6.28 -0.98
N THR A 18 -7.40 -6.53 -0.37
CA THR A 18 -8.42 -5.50 -0.12
C THR A 18 -7.85 -4.36 0.72
N GLY A 19 -7.16 -4.66 1.83
CA GLY A 19 -6.53 -3.64 2.68
C GLY A 19 -5.52 -2.78 1.91
N THR A 20 -4.69 -3.42 1.09
CA THR A 20 -3.69 -2.73 0.24
C THR A 20 -4.38 -1.84 -0.81
N MET A 21 -5.47 -2.30 -1.42
CA MET A 21 -6.25 -1.51 -2.36
C MET A 21 -6.94 -0.32 -1.71
N VAL A 22 -7.52 -0.49 -0.52
CA VAL A 22 -8.15 0.60 0.23
C VAL A 22 -7.11 1.67 0.57
N ALA A 23 -5.96 1.27 1.13
CA ALA A 23 -4.87 2.20 1.47
C ALA A 23 -4.38 2.99 0.26
N ARG A 24 -4.37 2.37 -0.94
CA ARG A 24 -3.98 3.05 -2.18
C ARG A 24 -5.07 3.98 -2.71
N LEU A 25 -6.32 3.53 -2.71
CA LEU A 25 -7.42 4.25 -3.37
C LEU A 25 -7.98 5.40 -2.52
N VAL A 26 -7.81 5.36 -1.20
CA VAL A 26 -8.28 6.41 -0.29
C VAL A 26 -7.58 7.76 -0.52
N VAL A 27 -6.37 7.76 -1.08
CA VAL A 27 -5.59 8.98 -1.31
C VAL A 27 -6.27 9.91 -2.32
N SER A 28 -6.84 9.35 -3.40
CA SER A 28 -7.44 10.13 -4.49
C SER A 28 -8.61 11.04 -4.06
N PRO A 29 -9.62 10.59 -3.30
CA PRO A 29 -10.69 11.46 -2.81
C PRO A 29 -10.24 12.43 -1.72
N LEU A 30 -9.15 12.13 -1.00
CA LEU A 30 -8.61 12.99 0.06
C LEU A 30 -7.76 14.14 -0.48
N VAL A 31 -7.37 14.13 -1.76
CA VAL A 31 -6.54 15.18 -2.37
C VAL A 31 -7.05 16.60 -2.07
N PRO A 32 -8.34 16.96 -2.27
CA PRO A 32 -8.81 18.31 -1.98
C PRO A 32 -8.69 18.70 -0.51
N GLU A 33 -8.94 17.75 0.40
CA GLU A 33 -8.85 17.98 1.84
C GLU A 33 -7.39 18.15 2.29
N ILE A 34 -6.47 17.33 1.76
CA ILE A 34 -5.02 17.44 1.98
C ILE A 34 -4.53 18.81 1.49
N THR A 35 -4.94 19.23 0.29
CA THR A 35 -4.58 20.53 -0.28
C THR A 35 -5.04 21.68 0.63
N ALA A 36 -6.27 21.62 1.13
CA ALA A 36 -6.81 22.64 2.03
C ALA A 36 -6.14 22.65 3.42
N ARG A 37 -5.86 21.48 3.99
CA ARG A 37 -5.32 21.34 5.35
C ARG A 37 -3.83 21.68 5.44
N PHE A 38 -3.05 21.32 4.42
CA PHE A 38 -1.61 21.56 4.38
C PHE A 38 -1.22 22.82 3.59
N GLY A 39 -2.16 23.51 2.95
CA GLY A 39 -1.90 24.73 2.17
C GLY A 39 -0.97 24.52 0.97
N VAL A 40 -0.86 23.28 0.50
CA VAL A 40 0.01 22.84 -0.60
C VAL A 40 -0.67 22.99 -1.96
N THR A 41 0.11 23.00 -3.04
CA THR A 41 -0.41 23.08 -4.40
C THR A 41 -0.72 21.70 -4.97
N ASN A 42 -1.64 21.63 -5.95
CA ASN A 42 -1.93 20.40 -6.70
C ASN A 42 -0.67 19.79 -7.35
N GLY A 43 0.32 20.61 -7.71
CA GLY A 43 1.60 20.13 -8.23
C GLY A 43 2.40 19.30 -7.22
N THR A 44 2.37 19.70 -5.94
CA THR A 44 3.06 18.97 -4.86
C THR A 44 2.40 17.62 -4.61
N VAL A 45 1.05 17.58 -4.60
CA VAL A 45 0.29 16.33 -4.49
C VAL A 45 0.54 15.42 -5.70
N GLY A 46 0.57 16.01 -6.91
CA GLY A 46 0.92 15.30 -8.14
C GLY A 46 2.31 14.67 -8.07
N LEU A 47 3.32 15.40 -7.59
CA LEU A 47 4.68 14.87 -7.39
C LEU A 47 4.70 13.71 -6.39
N ALA A 48 3.99 13.81 -5.26
CA ALA A 48 3.89 12.73 -4.28
C ALA A 48 3.25 11.47 -4.88
N LEU A 49 2.14 11.63 -5.62
CA LEU A 49 1.47 10.53 -6.31
C LEU A 49 2.37 9.92 -7.40
N SER A 50 3.07 10.73 -8.18
CA SER A 50 4.05 10.25 -9.16
C SER A 50 5.18 9.46 -8.51
N GLY A 51 5.71 9.92 -7.37
CA GLY A 51 6.72 9.21 -6.59
C GLY A 51 6.21 7.85 -6.07
N MET A 52 4.96 7.79 -5.63
CA MET A 52 4.29 6.54 -5.26
C MET A 52 4.23 5.56 -6.44
N TRP A 53 3.79 6.00 -7.61
CA TRP A 53 3.74 5.16 -8.82
C TRP A 53 5.12 4.72 -9.30
N LEU A 54 6.12 5.58 -9.23
CA LEU A 54 7.51 5.24 -9.56
C LEU A 54 8.05 4.16 -8.61
N THR A 55 7.84 4.34 -7.31
CA THR A 55 8.24 3.35 -6.30
C THR A 55 7.53 2.02 -6.54
N TYR A 56 6.24 2.05 -6.87
CA TYR A 56 5.49 0.85 -7.23
C TYR A 56 6.06 0.15 -8.46
N ALA A 57 6.38 0.89 -9.53
CA ALA A 57 6.97 0.34 -10.73
C ALA A 57 8.34 -0.31 -10.45
N LEU A 58 9.18 0.36 -9.66
CA LEU A 58 10.49 -0.17 -9.25
C LEU A 58 10.36 -1.39 -8.34
N ALA A 59 9.35 -1.47 -7.49
CA ALA A 59 9.13 -2.58 -6.59
C ALA A 59 8.44 -3.78 -7.27
N GLN A 60 7.74 -3.58 -8.40
CA GLN A 60 6.93 -4.61 -9.02
C GLN A 60 7.77 -5.82 -9.47
N PHE A 61 8.88 -5.60 -10.17
CA PHE A 61 9.75 -6.70 -10.61
C PHE A 61 10.53 -7.37 -9.45
N PRO A 62 11.21 -6.63 -8.56
CA PRO A 62 11.90 -7.22 -7.40
C PRO A 62 10.97 -8.00 -6.48
N SER A 63 9.71 -7.56 -6.30
CA SER A 63 8.75 -8.27 -5.45
C SER A 63 8.43 -9.68 -5.97
N GLY A 64 8.36 -9.86 -7.29
CA GLY A 64 8.20 -11.19 -7.91
C GLY A 64 9.42 -12.08 -7.66
N VAL A 65 10.62 -11.57 -7.94
CA VAL A 65 11.88 -12.32 -7.71
C VAL A 65 12.06 -12.67 -6.23
N LEU A 66 11.69 -11.77 -5.32
CA LEU A 66 11.70 -12.01 -3.88
C LEU A 66 10.69 -13.12 -3.50
N GLY A 67 9.50 -13.12 -4.12
CA GLY A 67 8.48 -14.15 -3.94
C GLY A 67 9.00 -15.54 -4.32
N ASP A 68 9.63 -15.64 -5.49
CA ASP A 68 10.20 -16.89 -6.00
C ASP A 68 11.36 -17.39 -5.14
N ARG A 69 12.20 -16.48 -4.62
CA ARG A 69 13.41 -16.84 -3.86
C ARG A 69 13.16 -17.13 -2.38
N TYR A 70 12.28 -16.37 -1.72
CA TYR A 70 12.09 -16.43 -0.26
C TYR A 70 10.74 -17.04 0.16
N GLY A 71 9.89 -17.38 -0.82
CA GLY A 71 8.58 -17.94 -0.63
C GLY A 71 7.50 -16.87 -0.48
N GLU A 72 6.41 -17.05 -1.22
CA GLU A 72 5.28 -16.11 -1.34
C GLU A 72 4.73 -15.64 0.01
N ARG A 73 4.54 -16.55 0.97
CA ARG A 73 3.94 -16.23 2.28
C ARG A 73 4.73 -15.17 3.04
N ARG A 74 6.07 -15.27 3.07
CA ARG A 74 6.91 -14.33 3.82
C ARG A 74 6.92 -12.96 3.16
N VAL A 75 6.97 -12.94 1.82
CA VAL A 75 6.96 -11.71 1.04
C VAL A 75 5.63 -10.98 1.15
N ILE A 76 4.50 -11.70 1.09
CA ILE A 76 3.17 -11.12 1.30
C ILE A 76 3.05 -10.51 2.70
N LEU A 77 3.45 -11.24 3.75
CA LEU A 77 3.41 -10.72 5.13
C LEU A 77 4.29 -9.49 5.30
N ALA A 78 5.50 -9.48 4.72
CA ALA A 78 6.38 -8.33 4.75
C ALA A 78 5.78 -7.12 4.00
N ALA A 79 5.18 -7.33 2.83
CA ALA A 79 4.54 -6.28 2.04
C ALA A 79 3.31 -5.69 2.75
N VAL A 80 2.46 -6.53 3.34
CA VAL A 80 1.30 -6.09 4.13
C VAL A 80 1.75 -5.34 5.38
N GLY A 81 2.76 -5.85 6.09
CA GLY A 81 3.34 -5.19 7.25
C GLY A 81 3.94 -3.83 6.90
N ALA A 82 4.72 -3.74 5.83
CA ALA A 82 5.27 -2.49 5.32
C ALA A 82 4.16 -1.49 4.93
N THR A 83 3.10 -1.96 4.29
CA THR A 83 1.93 -1.14 3.94
C THR A 83 1.26 -0.58 5.20
N ALA A 84 1.05 -1.42 6.22
CA ALA A 84 0.46 -0.98 7.49
C ALA A 84 1.32 0.10 8.18
N VAL A 85 2.64 -0.12 8.25
CA VAL A 85 3.58 0.87 8.80
C VAL A 85 3.55 2.17 8.00
N ALA A 86 3.60 2.10 6.66
CA ALA A 86 3.54 3.26 5.80
C ALA A 86 2.22 4.04 5.96
N SER A 87 1.08 3.35 6.10
CA SER A 87 -0.22 4.00 6.36
C SER A 87 -0.25 4.72 7.71
N VAL A 88 0.35 4.14 8.77
CA VAL A 88 0.44 4.78 10.08
C VAL A 88 1.35 6.01 10.02
N LEU A 89 2.49 5.91 9.35
CA LEU A 89 3.40 7.05 9.14
C LEU A 89 2.73 8.17 8.36
N LEU A 90 1.97 7.83 7.31
CA LEU A 90 1.20 8.81 6.52
C LEU A 90 0.14 9.51 7.39
N ALA A 91 -0.57 8.76 8.23
CA ALA A 91 -1.58 9.32 9.13
C ALA A 91 -0.99 10.22 10.22
N ALA A 92 0.23 9.92 10.68
CA ALA A 92 0.95 10.71 11.67
C ALA A 92 1.76 11.88 11.08
N SER A 93 1.80 12.01 9.75
CA SER A 93 2.67 12.99 9.09
C SER A 93 2.24 14.44 9.40
N PRO A 94 3.12 15.26 9.99
CA PRO A 94 2.82 16.67 10.29
C PRO A 94 2.97 17.58 9.06
N SER A 95 3.58 17.08 7.98
CA SER A 95 3.83 17.78 6.72
C SER A 95 3.54 16.88 5.52
N MET A 96 3.42 17.47 4.33
CA MET A 96 3.14 16.73 3.10
C MET A 96 4.38 16.16 2.40
N LEU A 97 5.57 16.65 2.77
CA LEU A 97 6.90 16.21 2.37
C LEU A 97 7.75 16.06 3.64
#